data_AF-A0A7R9MV16-F1
#
_entry.id   AF-A0A7R9MV16-F1
#
_cell.length_a   1.000
_cell.length_b   1.000
_cell.length_c   1.000
_cell.angle_alpha   90.00
_cell.angle_beta   90.00
_cell.angle_gamma   90.00
#
_symmetry.space_group_name_H-M   'P 1'
#
loop_
_entity.id
_entity.type
_entity.pdbx_description
1 polymer ?
#
loop_
_entity_poly.entity_id
_entity_poly.type
_entity_poly.pdbx_seq_one_letter_code
_entity_poly.pdbx_strand_id
1 'polypeptide(L)'
;NIQEIYGLINYGEIWKKFGTKFDNKLSFSLQQLVNFGHTTFKVKKGRIRVKTPICNALKKIHKIKVAENVDQNLLNLPKEVCIELHPANNESWLRVHSLSQNPRVRTKMSLQKRLSCLVEYLEKRWNQSR
;
A
#
# COMPACT_ATOMS: atom_id res chain seq x y z
N ASN A 1 -16.33 5.00 -22.19
CA ASN A 1 -16.24 6.38 -22.72
C ASN A 1 -15.29 7.20 -21.82
N ILE A 2 -14.34 7.97 -22.37
CA ILE A 2 -13.38 8.76 -21.55
C ILE A 2 -14.09 9.84 -20.74
N GLN A 3 -15.07 10.53 -21.34
CA GLN A 3 -15.76 11.65 -20.68
C GLN A 3 -16.55 11.22 -19.45
N GLU A 4 -17.19 10.05 -19.48
CA GLU A 4 -17.89 9.48 -18.32
C GLU A 4 -16.95 9.26 -17.12
N ILE A 5 -15.71 8.81 -17.38
CA ILE A 5 -14.72 8.61 -16.33
C ILE A 5 -14.34 9.95 -15.68
N TYR A 6 -14.13 11.00 -16.48
CA TYR A 6 -13.91 12.34 -15.92
C TYR A 6 -15.12 12.84 -15.14
N GLY A 7 -16.32 12.61 -15.65
CA GLY A 7 -17.58 12.97 -14.99
C GLY A 7 -17.68 12.35 -13.60
N LEU A 8 -17.48 11.04 -13.48
CA LEU A 8 -17.53 10.33 -12.19
C LEU A 8 -16.46 10.79 -11.21
N ILE A 9 -15.21 10.94 -11.68
CA ILE A 9 -14.09 11.35 -10.84
C ILE A 9 -14.29 12.79 -10.33
N ASN A 10 -14.64 13.71 -11.22
CA ASN A 10 -14.87 15.10 -10.87
C ASN A 10 -16.10 15.26 -9.96
N TYR A 11 -17.17 14.49 -10.19
CA TYR A 11 -18.34 14.46 -9.32
C TYR A 11 -17.96 14.04 -7.89
N GLY A 12 -17.15 12.99 -7.75
CA GLY A 12 -16.65 12.55 -6.44
C GLY A 12 -15.87 13.63 -5.70
N GLU A 13 -15.00 14.39 -6.39
CA GLU A 13 -14.26 15.50 -5.77
C GLU A 13 -15.15 16.65 -5.33
N ILE A 14 -16.17 16.95 -6.12
CA ILE A 14 -17.20 17.91 -5.75
C ILE A 14 -17.94 17.43 -4.49
N TRP A 15 -18.38 16.17 -4.48
CA TRP A 15 -19.10 15.57 -3.35
C TRP A 15 -18.28 15.61 -2.05
N LYS A 16 -16.97 15.31 -2.11
CA LYS A 16 -16.11 15.38 -0.92
C LYS A 16 -16.08 16.76 -0.26
N LYS A 17 -16.17 17.83 -1.05
CA LYS A 17 -16.06 19.21 -0.54
C LYS A 17 -17.38 19.78 -0.04
N PHE A 18 -18.49 19.40 -0.65
CA PHE A 18 -19.78 20.04 -0.43
C PHE A 18 -20.86 19.07 0.07
N GLY A 19 -20.68 17.77 -0.09
CA GLY A 19 -21.61 16.72 0.31
C GLY A 19 -23.01 16.96 -0.24
N THR A 20 -24.00 16.84 0.63
CA THR A 20 -25.42 17.06 0.32
C THR A 20 -25.80 18.53 0.13
N LYS A 21 -24.92 19.49 0.45
CA LYS A 21 -25.20 20.93 0.36
C LYS A 21 -25.01 21.47 -1.07
N PHE A 22 -25.28 20.64 -2.07
CA PHE A 22 -24.95 20.94 -3.45
C PHE A 22 -26.07 21.71 -4.19
N ASP A 23 -25.66 22.70 -4.99
CA ASP A 23 -26.55 23.64 -5.70
C ASP A 23 -26.96 23.10 -7.09
N ASN A 24 -28.04 23.65 -7.65
CA ASN A 24 -28.61 23.32 -8.97
C ASN A 24 -27.63 23.55 -10.14
N LYS A 25 -26.48 24.20 -9.91
CA LYS A 25 -25.45 24.48 -10.91
C LYS A 25 -24.39 23.38 -11.06
N LEU A 26 -24.69 22.17 -10.60
CA LEU A 26 -23.80 21.00 -10.71
C LEU A 26 -23.41 20.68 -12.14
N SER A 27 -24.38 20.59 -13.05
CA SER A 27 -24.13 20.23 -14.44
C SER A 27 -23.09 21.17 -15.07
N PHE A 28 -23.29 22.48 -14.91
CA PHE A 28 -22.36 23.49 -15.40
C PHE A 28 -20.98 23.37 -14.76
N SER A 29 -20.92 23.22 -13.44
CA SER A 29 -19.63 23.14 -12.72
C SER A 29 -18.85 21.87 -13.04
N LEU A 30 -19.57 20.76 -13.24
CA LEU A 30 -19.00 19.48 -13.66
C LEU A 30 -18.48 19.57 -15.09
N GLN A 31 -19.24 20.18 -16.01
CA GLN A 31 -18.79 20.42 -17.38
C GLN A 31 -17.50 21.27 -17.41
N GLN A 32 -17.43 22.32 -16.57
CA GLN A 32 -16.23 23.14 -16.44
C GLN A 32 -15.02 22.32 -15.93
N LEU A 33 -15.23 21.44 -14.95
CA LEU A 33 -14.17 20.54 -14.46
C LEU A 33 -13.72 19.53 -15.52
N VAL A 34 -14.64 18.99 -16.32
CA VAL A 34 -14.30 18.07 -17.42
C VAL A 34 -13.52 18.80 -18.52
N ASN A 35 -13.94 20.01 -18.90
CA ASN A 35 -13.35 20.75 -20.02
C ASN A 35 -12.02 21.44 -19.65
N PHE A 36 -11.93 22.05 -18.46
CA PHE A 36 -10.82 22.93 -18.06
C PHE A 36 -10.00 22.39 -16.88
N GLY A 37 -10.38 21.25 -16.31
CA GLY A 37 -9.68 20.62 -15.18
C GLY A 37 -9.83 21.36 -13.85
N HIS A 38 -10.64 22.41 -13.78
CA HIS A 38 -10.92 23.14 -12.54
C HIS A 38 -12.19 23.98 -12.63
N THR A 39 -12.74 24.35 -11.47
CA THR A 39 -13.84 25.30 -11.35
C THR A 39 -13.76 26.03 -10.00
N THR A 40 -14.49 27.13 -9.84
CA THR A 40 -14.53 27.91 -8.60
C THR A 40 -15.97 28.09 -8.13
N PHE A 41 -16.23 27.66 -6.90
CA PHE A 41 -17.54 27.80 -6.26
C PHE A 41 -17.55 29.03 -5.35
N LYS A 42 -18.63 29.82 -5.42
CA LYS A 42 -18.90 30.88 -4.44
C LYS A 42 -19.67 30.26 -3.28
N VAL A 43 -19.12 30.32 -2.09
CA VAL A 43 -19.74 29.86 -0.84
C VAL A 43 -19.97 31.03 0.09
N LYS A 44 -20.80 30.84 1.14
CA LYS A 44 -21.08 31.89 2.13
C LYS A 44 -19.81 32.51 2.75
N LYS A 45 -18.75 31.72 2.88
CA LYS A 45 -17.42 32.13 3.39
C LYS A 45 -16.36 32.16 2.27
N GLY A 46 -16.64 32.88 1.18
CA GLY A 46 -15.63 33.16 0.14
C GLY A 46 -15.74 32.30 -1.11
N ARG A 47 -14.59 32.02 -1.76
CA ARG A 47 -14.53 31.24 -3.01
C ARG A 47 -13.65 30.01 -2.81
N ILE A 48 -14.13 28.85 -3.24
CA ILE A 48 -13.39 27.59 -3.17
C ILE A 48 -13.07 27.14 -4.59
N ARG A 49 -11.78 26.99 -4.89
CA ARG A 49 -11.33 26.40 -6.15
C ARG A 49 -11.27 24.87 -6.01
N VAL A 50 -11.86 24.18 -6.96
CA VAL A 50 -11.82 22.71 -7.10
C VAL A 50 -11.08 22.39 -8.38
N LYS A 51 -10.20 21.40 -8.32
CA LYS A 51 -9.41 20.92 -9.45
C LYS A 51 -9.74 19.46 -9.68
N THR A 52 -9.62 19.01 -10.94
CA THR A 52 -9.64 17.60 -11.28
C THR A 52 -8.49 16.92 -10.55
N PRO A 53 -8.76 15.82 -9.82
CA PRO A 53 -7.76 15.19 -8.99
C PRO A 53 -6.77 14.43 -9.87
N ILE A 54 -5.55 14.24 -9.38
CA ILE A 54 -4.60 13.34 -10.01
C ILE A 54 -4.92 11.93 -9.51
N CYS A 55 -5.28 11.01 -10.41
CA CYS A 55 -5.55 9.61 -10.05
C CYS A 55 -5.06 8.64 -11.14
N ASN A 56 -4.99 7.35 -10.79
CA ASN A 56 -4.46 6.32 -11.68
C ASN A 56 -5.28 6.16 -12.97
N ALA A 57 -6.60 6.31 -12.90
CA ALA A 57 -7.47 6.26 -14.07
C ALA A 57 -7.12 7.38 -15.06
N LEU A 58 -7.02 8.63 -14.58
CA LEU A 58 -6.65 9.78 -15.43
C LEU A 58 -5.20 9.71 -15.92
N LYS A 59 -4.27 9.19 -15.11
CA LYS A 59 -2.88 8.93 -15.52
C LYS A 59 -2.81 7.93 -16.68
N LYS A 60 -3.57 6.81 -16.59
CA LYS A 60 -3.69 5.81 -17.66
C LYS A 60 -4.27 6.40 -18.94
N ILE A 61 -5.36 7.18 -18.83
CA ILE A 61 -6.00 7.84 -19.98
C ILE A 61 -5.02 8.76 -20.71
N HIS A 62 -4.25 9.55 -19.97
CA HIS A 62 -3.29 10.49 -20.54
C HIS A 62 -1.93 9.86 -20.88
N LYS A 63 -1.75 8.55 -20.72
CA LYS A 63 -0.46 7.86 -20.90
C LYS A 63 0.70 8.53 -20.13
N ILE A 64 0.38 9.17 -19.00
CA ILE A 64 1.38 9.79 -18.14
C ILE A 64 2.16 8.63 -17.51
N LYS A 65 3.43 8.47 -17.90
CA LYS A 65 4.34 7.51 -17.28
C LYS A 65 4.41 7.83 -15.79
N VAL A 66 3.75 7.00 -15.00
CA VAL A 66 3.89 7.03 -13.55
C VAL A 66 5.28 6.46 -13.31
N ALA A 67 6.24 7.31 -12.91
CA ALA A 67 7.43 6.77 -12.25
C ALA A 67 6.90 5.81 -11.17
N GLU A 68 7.37 4.58 -11.18
CA GLU A 68 6.86 3.36 -10.51
C GLU A 68 6.81 3.46 -8.97
N ASN A 69 6.76 4.66 -8.41
CA ASN A 69 6.73 4.96 -6.98
C ASN A 69 5.32 4.95 -6.39
N VAL A 70 4.30 4.48 -7.10
CA VAL A 70 2.90 4.37 -6.59
C VAL A 70 2.46 2.91 -6.45
N ASP A 71 3.41 2.04 -6.10
CA ASP A 71 3.13 0.72 -5.53
C ASP A 71 2.88 0.79 -4.02
N GLN A 72 2.38 1.92 -3.48
CA GLN A 72 2.09 2.04 -2.05
C GLN A 72 0.91 1.16 -1.58
N ASN A 73 0.08 0.64 -2.51
CA ASN A 73 -0.94 -0.37 -2.18
C ASN A 73 -0.48 -1.82 -2.43
N LEU A 74 0.67 -2.04 -3.07
CA LEU A 74 1.34 -3.35 -3.21
C LEU A 74 2.47 -3.55 -2.17
N LEU A 75 2.91 -2.48 -1.50
CA LEU A 75 4.08 -2.47 -0.62
C LEU A 75 3.77 -2.28 0.88
N ASN A 76 2.57 -2.62 1.35
CA ASN A 76 2.37 -2.80 2.80
C ASN A 76 2.87 -4.19 3.24
N LEU A 77 4.10 -4.51 2.86
CA LEU A 77 4.81 -5.66 3.39
C LEU A 77 5.16 -5.38 4.86
N PRO A 78 5.02 -6.38 5.74
CA PRO A 78 5.37 -6.20 7.13
C PRO A 78 6.88 -5.96 7.24
N LYS A 79 7.28 -5.05 8.14
CA LYS A 79 8.70 -4.74 8.39
C LYS A 79 9.47 -5.96 8.92
N GLU A 80 8.75 -6.85 9.60
CA GLU A 80 9.27 -8.06 10.23
C GLU A 80 8.31 -9.24 10.02
N VAL A 81 8.86 -10.44 9.99
CA VAL A 81 8.13 -11.70 9.91
C VAL A 81 8.49 -12.56 11.12
N CYS A 82 7.48 -13.22 11.70
CA CYS A 82 7.68 -14.25 12.72
C CYS A 82 8.06 -15.58 12.05
N ILE A 83 9.13 -16.20 12.50
CA ILE A 83 9.64 -17.46 11.99
C ILE A 83 9.56 -18.49 13.11
N GLU A 84 8.97 -19.65 12.81
CA GLU A 84 8.86 -20.80 13.70
C GLU A 84 9.59 -21.98 13.10
N LEU A 85 10.57 -22.51 13.83
CA LEU A 85 11.35 -23.66 13.43
C LEU A 85 10.81 -24.90 14.14
N HIS A 86 10.49 -25.91 13.36
CA HIS A 86 10.09 -27.22 13.84
C HIS A 86 11.09 -28.27 13.34
N PRO A 87 11.48 -29.23 14.20
CA PRO A 87 12.34 -30.32 13.77
C PRO A 87 11.60 -31.20 12.77
N ALA A 88 12.27 -31.56 11.68
CA ALA A 88 11.69 -32.38 10.61
C ALA A 88 11.42 -33.82 11.05
N ASN A 89 12.26 -34.36 11.95
CA ASN A 89 12.16 -35.72 12.46
C ASN A 89 12.68 -35.79 13.91
N ASN A 90 12.48 -36.95 14.55
CA ASN A 90 12.89 -37.16 15.94
C ASN A 90 14.41 -37.07 16.12
N GLU A 91 15.18 -37.49 15.11
CA GLU A 91 16.65 -37.38 15.11
C GLU A 91 17.11 -35.92 15.17
N SER A 92 16.51 -35.04 14.36
CA SER A 92 16.78 -33.59 14.37
C SER A 92 16.41 -32.96 15.72
N TRP A 93 15.31 -33.41 16.32
CA TRP A 93 14.91 -32.99 17.66
C TRP A 93 15.96 -33.41 18.70
N LEU A 94 16.36 -34.69 18.70
CA LEU A 94 17.36 -35.24 19.63
C LEU A 94 18.72 -34.56 19.50
N ARG A 95 19.18 -34.31 18.27
CA ARG A 95 20.45 -33.62 18.01
C ARG A 95 20.51 -32.22 18.63
N VAL A 96 19.44 -31.44 18.50
CA VAL A 96 19.41 -30.09 19.08
C VAL A 96 19.20 -30.16 20.59
N HIS A 97 18.39 -31.11 21.06
CA HIS A 97 18.14 -31.33 22.47
C HIS A 97 19.40 -31.79 23.23
N SER A 98 20.24 -32.65 22.63
CA SER A 98 21.50 -33.10 23.22
C SER A 98 22.51 -31.97 23.42
N LEU A 99 22.35 -30.86 22.71
CA LEU A 99 23.13 -29.63 22.90
C LEU A 99 22.54 -28.69 23.97
N SER A 100 21.54 -29.17 24.73
CA SER A 100 20.76 -28.38 25.69
C SER A 100 20.14 -27.12 25.07
N GLN A 101 19.83 -27.17 23.77
CA GLN A 101 19.15 -26.09 23.04
C GLN A 101 17.68 -26.44 22.80
N ASN A 102 16.84 -25.42 22.64
CA ASN A 102 15.43 -25.62 22.31
C ASN A 102 15.26 -25.91 20.80
N PRO A 103 14.76 -27.09 20.40
CA PRO A 103 14.51 -27.42 18.99
C PRO A 103 13.28 -26.72 18.38
N ARG A 104 12.43 -26.07 19.19
CA ARG A 104 11.24 -25.33 18.76
C ARG A 104 11.48 -23.84 18.93
N VAL A 105 12.27 -23.26 18.04
CA VAL A 105 12.68 -21.85 18.09
C VAL A 105 11.64 -20.97 17.41
N ARG A 106 11.24 -19.88 18.07
CA ARG A 106 10.43 -18.80 17.49
C ARG A 106 11.22 -17.50 17.53
N THR A 107 11.34 -16.82 16.40
CA THR A 107 12.06 -15.55 16.30
C THR A 107 11.36 -14.56 15.36
N LYS A 108 11.76 -13.29 15.42
CA LYS A 108 11.34 -12.25 14.48
C LYS A 108 12.54 -11.84 13.64
N MET A 109 12.32 -11.62 12.34
CA MET A 109 13.36 -11.19 11.43
C MET A 109 12.82 -10.13 10.48
N SER A 110 13.64 -9.11 10.18
CA SER A 110 13.29 -8.14 9.15
C SER A 110 13.04 -8.85 7.81
N LEU A 111 11.98 -8.46 7.11
CA LEU A 111 11.65 -9.01 5.79
C LEU A 111 12.79 -8.78 4.77
N GLN A 112 13.64 -7.78 5.01
CA GLN A 112 14.77 -7.45 4.13
C GLN A 112 15.98 -8.39 4.32
N LYS A 113 16.01 -9.19 5.40
CA LYS A 113 17.09 -10.14 5.66
C LYS A 113 16.88 -11.43 4.85
N ARG A 114 17.95 -11.94 4.26
CA ARG A 114 17.94 -13.25 3.60
C ARG A 114 17.77 -14.35 4.64
N LEU A 115 16.98 -15.38 4.31
CA LEU A 115 16.80 -16.55 5.16
C LEU A 115 18.13 -17.27 5.46
N SER A 116 19.10 -17.20 4.54
CA SER A 116 20.44 -17.79 4.72
C SER A 116 21.12 -17.30 6.00
N CYS A 117 20.95 -16.02 6.37
CA CYS A 117 21.53 -15.48 7.60
C CYS A 117 21.00 -16.19 8.86
N LEU A 118 19.71 -16.56 8.88
CA LEU A 118 19.12 -17.31 9.97
C LEU A 118 19.65 -18.75 9.99
N VAL A 119 19.77 -19.37 8.82
CA VAL A 119 20.31 -20.73 8.68
C VAL A 119 21.76 -20.79 9.17
N GLU A 120 22.64 -19.93 8.68
CA GLU A 120 24.04 -19.83 9.10
C GLU A 120 24.18 -19.60 10.62
N TYR A 121 23.31 -18.75 11.18
CA TYR A 121 23.28 -18.53 12.63
C TYR A 121 22.93 -19.81 13.41
N LEU A 122 21.90 -20.54 12.96
CA LEU A 122 21.47 -21.77 13.62
C LEU A 122 22.49 -22.90 13.46
N GLU A 123 23.10 -23.03 12.28
CA GLU A 123 24.18 -23.99 12.04
C GLU A 123 25.38 -23.74 12.96
N LYS A 124 25.79 -22.49 13.13
CA LYS A 124 26.85 -22.12 14.08
C LYS A 124 26.44 -22.38 15.53
N ARG A 125 25.19 -22.07 15.90
CA ARG A 125 24.66 -22.24 17.26
C ARG A 125 24.51 -23.71 17.65
N TRP A 126 24.15 -24.58 16.70
CA TRP A 126 23.95 -26.02 16.90
C TRP A 126 25.12 -26.87 16.42
N ASN A 127 26.28 -26.24 16.21
CA ASN A 127 27.51 -26.97 15.98
C ASN A 127 27.96 -27.62 17.30
N GLN A 128 28.26 -28.92 17.23
CA GLN A 128 28.69 -29.73 18.39
C GLN A 128 30.15 -29.45 18.79
N SER A 129 30.91 -28.77 17.93
CA SER A 129 32.28 -28.33 18.22
C SER A 129 32.26 -26.96 18.91
N ARG A 130 32.11 -26.99 20.23
CA ARG A 130 32.34 -25.85 21.12
C ARG A 130 33.37 -26.21 22.17
#